data_AF-A0A0P9U0G4-F1
#
_entry.id   AF-A0A0P9U0G4-F1
#
_cell.length_a   1.000
_cell.length_b   1.000
_cell.length_c   1.000
_cell.angle_alpha   90.00
_cell.angle_beta   90.00
_cell.angle_gamma   90.00
#
_symmetry.space_group_name_H-M   'P 1'
#
loop_
_entity.id
_entity.type
_entity.pdbx_description
1 polymer ?
#
loop_
_entity_poly.entity_id
_entity_poly.type
_entity_poly.pdbx_seq_one_letter_code
_entity_poly.pdbx_strand_id
1 'polypeptide(L)'
;MMQVMWLPVRLALTLLAVSSGTAWAEACLVHSQAERLDVKVCQENINIPADLFHDSFCKPQLAGQKTETTYSQQCPAGAFGVCRNAQVANLPYREHIHYYGVARDALYLKPFCEGQSKGQWVTPE
;
A
#
# COMPACT_ATOMS: atom_id res chain seq x y z
N MET A 1 29.94 37.51 -23.46
CA MET A 1 28.52 37.11 -23.63
C MET A 1 28.22 35.68 -23.10
N MET A 2 29.05 35.13 -22.19
CA MET A 2 28.96 33.71 -21.77
C MET A 2 28.63 33.52 -20.27
N GLN A 3 28.68 34.60 -19.45
CA GLN A 3 28.33 34.55 -18.02
C GLN A 3 26.82 34.67 -17.74
N VAL A 4 26.05 35.31 -18.62
CA VAL A 4 24.61 35.56 -18.41
C VAL A 4 23.79 34.26 -18.51
N MET A 5 24.30 33.25 -19.22
CA MET A 5 23.59 31.99 -19.45
C MET A 5 23.68 31.00 -18.28
N TRP A 6 24.58 31.23 -17.30
CA TRP A 6 24.77 30.32 -16.15
C TRP A 6 23.83 30.58 -14.98
N LEU A 7 23.37 31.82 -14.78
CA LEU A 7 22.38 32.14 -13.75
C LEU A 7 21.01 31.48 -13.97
N PRO A 8 20.38 31.51 -15.16
CA PRO A 8 19.08 30.89 -15.36
C PRO A 8 19.14 29.37 -15.26
N VAL A 9 20.27 28.75 -15.66
CA VAL A 9 20.50 27.31 -15.53
C VAL A 9 20.57 26.89 -14.06
N ARG A 10 21.31 27.65 -13.22
CA ARG A 10 21.38 27.37 -11.78
C ARG A 10 20.03 27.59 -11.08
N LEU A 11 19.28 28.62 -11.48
CA LEU A 11 17.96 28.92 -10.91
C LEU A 11 16.92 27.84 -11.29
N ALA A 12 16.95 27.39 -12.56
CA ALA A 12 16.12 26.27 -13.02
C ALA A 12 16.46 24.98 -12.28
N LEU A 13 17.75 24.69 -12.06
CA LEU A 13 18.20 23.49 -11.34
C LEU A 13 17.76 23.50 -9.86
N THR A 14 17.74 24.67 -9.21
CA THR A 14 17.22 24.79 -7.83
C THR A 14 15.70 24.63 -7.75
N LEU A 15 14.94 25.09 -8.76
CA LEU A 15 13.47 24.89 -8.76
C LEU A 15 13.06 23.43 -8.99
N LEU A 16 13.81 22.67 -9.79
CA LEU A 16 13.56 21.24 -10.05
C LEU A 16 13.81 20.34 -8.83
N ALA A 17 14.66 20.74 -7.88
CA ALA A 17 14.94 19.96 -6.68
C ALA A 17 13.78 20.00 -5.66
N VAL A 18 12.99 21.09 -5.66
CA VAL A 18 11.91 21.32 -4.68
C VAL A 18 10.60 20.62 -5.05
N SER A 19 10.44 20.18 -6.30
CA SER A 19 9.26 19.41 -6.74
C SER A 19 9.38 17.90 -6.52
N SER A 20 10.39 17.45 -5.78
CA SER A 20 10.48 16.07 -5.29
C SER A 20 9.44 15.88 -4.18
N GLY A 21 8.16 15.91 -4.54
CA GLY A 21 7.08 15.47 -3.69
C GLY A 21 7.44 14.08 -3.22
N THR A 22 7.83 13.98 -1.96
CA THR A 22 8.14 12.70 -1.36
C THR A 22 6.82 11.92 -1.33
N ALA A 23 6.64 11.02 -2.29
CA ALA A 23 5.64 9.98 -2.18
C ALA A 23 6.17 9.04 -1.10
N TRP A 24 5.85 9.34 0.16
CA TRP A 24 6.17 8.43 1.25
C TRP A 24 5.36 7.18 0.97
N ALA A 25 5.98 6.00 1.08
CA ALA A 25 5.20 4.78 1.16
C ALA A 25 4.22 4.98 2.33
N GLU A 26 2.94 4.81 2.05
CA GLU A 26 1.88 4.90 3.05
C GLU A 26 1.35 3.50 3.26
N ALA A 27 1.35 3.05 4.50
CA ALA A 27 0.84 1.74 4.86
C ALA A 27 -0.14 1.84 6.03
N CYS A 28 -1.07 0.89 6.07
CA CYS A 28 -2.03 0.80 7.16
C CYS A 28 -2.32 -0.65 7.50
N LEU A 29 -2.09 -0.99 8.78
CA LEU A 29 -2.48 -2.26 9.35
C LEU A 29 -3.93 -2.17 9.78
N VAL A 30 -4.80 -2.86 9.07
CA VAL A 30 -6.20 -3.03 9.42
C VAL A 30 -6.36 -4.33 10.19
N HIS A 31 -6.87 -4.22 11.41
CA HIS A 31 -7.28 -5.32 12.24
C HIS A 31 -8.79 -5.33 12.31
N SER A 32 -9.42 -6.37 11.76
CA SER A 32 -10.87 -6.58 11.85
C SER A 32 -11.18 -7.74 12.78
N GLN A 33 -12.03 -7.47 13.77
CA GLN A 33 -12.45 -8.45 14.75
C GLN A 33 -13.97 -8.64 14.75
N ALA A 34 -14.38 -9.91 14.66
CA ALA A 34 -15.75 -10.39 14.83
C ALA A 34 -15.77 -11.60 15.78
N GLU A 35 -16.95 -12.08 16.19
CA GLU A 35 -17.10 -13.18 17.18
C GLU A 35 -16.28 -14.44 16.85
N ARG A 36 -16.01 -14.72 15.57
CA ARG A 36 -15.28 -15.94 15.12
C ARG A 36 -14.21 -15.67 14.05
N LEU A 37 -13.93 -14.41 13.74
CA LEU A 37 -13.01 -14.05 12.67
C LEU A 37 -12.12 -12.90 13.14
N ASP A 38 -10.81 -13.18 13.17
CA ASP A 38 -9.77 -12.22 13.52
C ASP A 38 -8.85 -12.10 12.31
N VAL A 39 -8.96 -10.98 11.57
CA VAL A 39 -8.21 -10.77 10.34
C VAL A 39 -7.29 -9.58 10.52
N LYS A 40 -6.02 -9.78 10.19
CA LYS A 40 -5.02 -8.72 10.18
C LYS A 40 -4.38 -8.65 8.79
N VAL A 41 -4.57 -7.52 8.14
CA VAL A 41 -4.03 -7.22 6.80
C VAL A 41 -3.38 -5.86 6.85
N CYS A 42 -2.20 -5.73 6.23
CA CYS A 42 -1.62 -4.42 5.98
C CYS A 42 -1.64 -4.11 4.50
N GLN A 43 -2.17 -2.94 4.16
CA GLN A 43 -2.15 -2.40 2.81
C GLN A 43 -0.99 -1.42 2.71
N GLU A 44 -0.23 -1.48 1.61
CA GLU A 44 0.93 -0.64 1.35
C GLU A 44 0.80 0.00 -0.04
N ASN A 45 0.67 1.31 -0.03
CA ASN A 45 0.34 2.12 -1.19
C ASN A 45 1.49 2.15 -2.21
N ILE A 46 1.18 1.92 -3.49
CA ILE A 46 2.11 2.15 -4.61
C ILE A 46 1.74 3.43 -5.38
N ASN A 47 0.46 3.61 -5.74
CA ASN A 47 0.01 4.74 -6.55
C ASN A 47 -1.45 5.20 -6.30
N ILE A 48 -2.05 4.78 -5.19
CA ILE A 48 -3.38 5.21 -4.75
C ILE A 48 -3.25 6.67 -4.23
N PRO A 49 -4.11 7.61 -4.63
CA PRO A 49 -4.14 8.95 -4.04
C PRO A 49 -4.27 8.89 -2.51
N ALA A 50 -3.49 9.68 -1.77
CA ALA A 50 -3.37 9.58 -0.31
C ALA A 50 -4.73 9.63 0.41
N ASP A 51 -5.59 10.61 0.11
CA ASP A 51 -6.91 10.72 0.72
C ASP A 51 -7.77 9.48 0.44
N LEU A 52 -7.73 8.98 -0.79
CA LEU A 52 -8.46 7.77 -1.18
C LEU A 52 -7.93 6.53 -0.44
N PHE A 53 -6.60 6.39 -0.34
CA PHE A 53 -5.96 5.32 0.41
C PHE A 53 -6.37 5.34 1.88
N HIS A 54 -6.25 6.51 2.52
CA HIS A 54 -6.52 6.70 3.93
C HIS A 54 -7.99 6.49 4.30
N ASP A 55 -8.93 6.96 3.46
CA ASP A 55 -10.35 6.96 3.80
C ASP A 55 -11.14 5.76 3.29
N SER A 56 -10.68 5.10 2.23
CA SER A 56 -11.40 3.95 1.65
C SER A 56 -10.69 2.62 1.87
N PHE A 57 -9.38 2.55 1.65
CA PHE A 57 -8.62 1.29 1.75
C PHE A 57 -8.30 0.99 3.21
N CYS A 58 -7.71 1.97 3.90
CA CYS A 58 -7.31 1.84 5.30
C CYS A 58 -8.46 1.87 6.31
N LYS A 59 -9.69 2.19 5.90
CA LYS A 59 -10.87 2.23 6.77
C LYS A 59 -12.02 1.40 6.19
N PRO A 60 -11.86 0.09 6.00
CA PRO A 60 -12.92 -0.72 5.43
C PRO A 60 -14.10 -0.78 6.42
N GLN A 61 -15.30 -0.44 5.94
CA GLN A 61 -16.53 -0.62 6.69
C GLN A 61 -17.04 -2.04 6.49
N LEU A 62 -16.63 -2.94 7.38
CA LEU A 62 -17.09 -4.32 7.39
C LEU A 62 -18.31 -4.46 8.29
N ALA A 63 -19.47 -4.79 7.71
CA ALA A 63 -20.72 -4.91 8.44
C ALA A 63 -20.59 -5.92 9.60
N GLY A 64 -20.92 -5.46 10.82
CA GLY A 64 -20.88 -6.28 12.03
C GLY A 64 -19.49 -6.55 12.60
N GLN A 65 -18.44 -5.88 12.12
CA GLN A 65 -17.07 -6.06 12.62
C GLN A 65 -16.52 -4.75 13.19
N LYS A 66 -15.71 -4.84 14.25
CA LYS A 66 -14.92 -3.71 14.72
C LYS A 66 -13.61 -3.70 13.94
N THR A 67 -13.30 -2.57 13.33
CA THR A 67 -12.06 -2.36 12.61
C THR A 67 -11.19 -1.34 13.34
N GLU A 68 -9.93 -1.67 13.53
CA GLU A 68 -8.90 -0.79 14.05
C GLU A 68 -7.80 -0.63 13.00
N THR A 69 -7.37 0.61 12.77
CA THR A 69 -6.37 0.92 11.74
C THR A 69 -5.18 1.62 12.36
N THR A 70 -3.98 1.08 12.12
CA THR A 70 -2.72 1.72 12.50
C THR A 70 -1.95 2.13 11.25
N TYR A 71 -1.69 3.42 11.11
CA TYR A 71 -0.92 3.98 9.99
C TYR A 71 0.58 3.91 10.24
N SER A 72 1.34 3.69 9.18
CA SER A 72 2.80 3.58 9.22
C SER A 72 3.38 3.89 7.84
N GLN A 73 4.70 4.04 7.74
CA GLN A 73 5.35 4.24 6.44
C GLN A 73 5.47 2.95 5.62
N GLN A 74 5.50 1.80 6.28
CA GLN A 74 5.69 0.51 5.64
C GLN A 74 4.99 -0.57 6.45
N CYS A 75 4.56 -1.63 5.79
CA CYS A 75 3.96 -2.74 6.51
C CYS A 75 4.99 -3.41 7.44
N PRO A 76 4.57 -3.83 8.65
CA PRO A 76 5.47 -4.50 9.58
C PRO A 76 5.94 -5.86 9.02
N ALA A 77 7.07 -6.35 9.53
CA ALA A 77 7.51 -7.71 9.21
C ALA A 77 6.56 -8.76 9.82
N GLY A 78 6.72 -10.02 9.38
CA GLY A 78 5.98 -11.16 9.94
C GLY A 78 4.68 -11.51 9.22
N ALA A 79 4.45 -10.96 8.02
CA ALA A 79 3.41 -11.47 7.13
C ALA A 79 3.77 -12.90 6.68
N PHE A 80 2.81 -13.81 6.69
CA PHE A 80 3.03 -15.16 6.16
C PHE A 80 2.95 -15.20 4.62
N GLY A 81 2.43 -14.14 4.01
CA GLY A 81 2.24 -14.02 2.57
C GLY A 81 1.99 -12.57 2.17
N VAL A 82 2.51 -12.19 1.01
CA VAL A 82 2.35 -10.85 0.44
C VAL A 82 1.85 -10.97 -0.99
N CYS A 83 0.73 -10.32 -1.29
CA CYS A 83 0.29 -10.08 -2.66
C CYS A 83 0.94 -8.81 -3.17
N ARG A 84 2.03 -8.94 -3.95
CA ARG A 84 2.73 -7.78 -4.48
C ARG A 84 2.05 -7.22 -5.72
N ASN A 85 2.08 -5.89 -5.85
CA ASN A 85 1.61 -5.17 -7.03
C ASN A 85 0.15 -5.52 -7.38
N ALA A 86 -0.65 -5.79 -6.34
CA ALA A 86 -2.05 -6.12 -6.42
C ALA A 86 -2.80 -4.93 -7.02
N GLN A 87 -3.58 -5.18 -8.06
CA GLN A 87 -4.50 -4.22 -8.64
C GLN A 87 -5.77 -4.15 -7.79
N VAL A 88 -6.16 -2.92 -7.48
CA VAL A 88 -7.46 -2.63 -6.88
C VAL A 88 -8.57 -2.93 -7.89
N ALA A 89 -9.60 -3.65 -7.45
CA ALA A 89 -10.71 -4.06 -8.31
C ALA A 89 -11.35 -2.86 -9.04
N ASN A 90 -11.45 -2.97 -10.37
CA ASN A 90 -12.03 -1.96 -11.27
C ASN A 90 -11.36 -0.58 -11.25
N LEU A 91 -10.16 -0.46 -10.67
CA LEU A 91 -9.40 0.78 -10.61
C LEU A 91 -7.99 0.58 -11.17
N PRO A 92 -7.33 1.64 -11.67
CA PRO A 92 -5.97 1.57 -12.20
C PRO A 92 -4.89 1.57 -11.10
N TYR A 93 -5.30 1.50 -9.82
CA TYR A 93 -4.40 1.61 -8.70
C TYR A 93 -3.81 0.28 -8.26
N ARG A 94 -2.66 0.34 -7.62
CA ARG A 94 -1.90 -0.78 -7.13
C ARG A 94 -1.43 -0.59 -5.69
N GLU A 95 -1.31 -1.70 -4.99
CA GLU A 95 -0.80 -1.80 -3.62
C GLU A 95 -0.03 -3.12 -3.41
N HIS A 96 0.70 -3.22 -2.31
CA HIS A 96 1.05 -4.51 -1.73
C HIS A 96 0.08 -4.84 -0.59
N ILE A 97 -0.35 -6.10 -0.52
CA ILE A 97 -1.24 -6.57 0.55
C ILE A 97 -0.49 -7.64 1.34
N HIS A 98 -0.23 -7.34 2.62
CA HIS A 98 0.49 -8.21 3.55
C HIS A 98 -0.50 -8.91 4.47
N TYR A 99 -0.48 -10.24 4.49
CA TYR A 99 -1.39 -11.06 5.27
C TYR A 99 -0.71 -11.61 6.53
N TYR A 100 -1.34 -11.42 7.68
CA TYR A 100 -0.87 -11.88 8.98
C TYR A 100 -1.86 -12.88 9.58
N GLY A 101 -1.38 -13.75 10.46
CA GLY A 101 -2.21 -14.79 11.09
C GLY A 101 -1.80 -16.19 10.64
N VAL A 102 -2.77 -17.00 10.18
CA VAL A 102 -2.55 -18.44 9.96
C VAL A 102 -2.09 -18.72 8.54
N ALA A 103 -0.87 -19.24 8.38
CA ALA A 103 -0.26 -19.50 7.07
C ALA A 103 -1.09 -20.41 6.13
N ARG A 104 -1.95 -21.29 6.68
CA ARG A 104 -2.83 -22.16 5.87
C ARG A 104 -3.83 -21.37 5.01
N ASP A 105 -4.14 -20.14 5.39
CA ASP A 105 -5.07 -19.28 4.65
C ASP A 105 -4.48 -18.87 3.29
N ALA A 106 -3.16 -19.04 3.09
CA ALA A 106 -2.50 -18.90 1.79
C ALA A 106 -3.13 -19.79 0.71
N LEU A 107 -3.74 -20.93 1.06
CA LEU A 107 -4.47 -21.79 0.12
C LEU A 107 -5.62 -21.06 -0.60
N TYR A 108 -6.21 -20.05 0.04
CA TYR A 108 -7.28 -19.22 -0.51
C TYR A 108 -6.76 -17.88 -1.01
N LEU A 109 -5.81 -17.28 -0.29
CA LEU A 109 -5.32 -15.93 -0.56
C LEU A 109 -4.39 -15.88 -1.78
N LYS A 110 -3.57 -16.91 -2.00
CA LYS A 110 -2.70 -17.00 -3.18
C LYS A 110 -3.48 -16.98 -4.50
N PRO A 111 -4.46 -17.87 -4.74
CA PRO A 111 -5.21 -17.85 -6.00
C PRO A 111 -6.02 -16.57 -6.17
N PHE A 112 -6.51 -15.97 -5.08
CA PHE A 112 -7.18 -14.66 -5.15
C PHE A 112 -6.21 -13.54 -5.58
N CYS A 113 -5.01 -13.50 -4.98
CA CYS A 113 -3.97 -12.54 -5.32
C CYS A 113 -3.61 -12.59 -6.81
N GLU A 114 -3.28 -13.77 -7.31
CA GLU A 114 -2.78 -13.96 -8.68
C GLU A 114 -3.92 -13.85 -9.71
N GLY A 115 -5.08 -14.46 -9.40
CA GLY A 115 -6.22 -14.51 -10.29
C GLY A 115 -7.01 -13.21 -10.35
N GLN A 116 -7.37 -12.65 -9.20
CA GLN A 116 -8.34 -11.57 -9.10
C GLN A 116 -7.69 -10.21 -8.91
N SER A 117 -6.76 -10.12 -7.98
CA SER A 117 -5.98 -8.90 -7.78
C SER A 117 -4.88 -8.73 -8.83
N LYS A 118 -4.63 -9.70 -9.72
CA LYS A 118 -3.57 -9.62 -10.75
C LYS A 118 -2.19 -9.26 -10.16
N GLY A 119 -1.96 -9.67 -8.91
CA GLY A 119 -0.70 -9.48 -8.20
C GLY A 119 0.22 -10.69 -8.33
N GLN A 120 1.36 -10.63 -7.64
CA GLN A 120 2.28 -11.74 -7.50
C GLN A 120 2.34 -12.18 -6.04
N TRP A 121 2.05 -13.45 -5.78
CA TRP A 121 2.19 -13.99 -4.43
C TRP A 121 3.66 -14.19 -4.07
N VAL A 122 4.01 -13.82 -2.85
CA VAL A 122 5.33 -14.01 -2.26
C VAL A 122 5.17 -14.55 -0.87
N THR A 123 5.98 -15.55 -0.53
CA THR A 123 6.16 -15.96 0.86
C THR A 123 7.41 -15.24 1.38
N PRO A 124 7.27 -14.31 2.35
CA PRO A 124 8.42 -13.67 2.99
C PRO A 124 9.29 -14.70 3.70
N GLU A 125 10.60 -14.46 3.73
CA GLU A 125 11.58 -15.29 4.46
C GLU A 125 11.50 -15.10 5.98
#